data_AF-G8Y3T5-F1
#
_entry.id   AF-G8Y3T5-F1
#
_cell.length_a   1.000
_cell.length_b   1.000
_cell.length_c   1.000
_cell.angle_alpha   90.00
_cell.angle_beta   90.00
_cell.angle_gamma   90.00
#
_symmetry.space_group_name_H-M   'P 1'
#
loop_
_entity.id
_entity.type
_entity.pdbx_description
1 polymer ?
#
loop_
_entity_poly.entity_id
_entity_poly.type
_entity_poly.pdbx_seq_one_letter_code
_entity_poly.pdbx_strand_id
1 'polypeptide(L)'
;MSLNPDLKYYNSSLEEMNKEKRVTWLTGTWLNTECFLYQILKLYFLQSSEKHWHQYDVFERLKNNTFHQSDTGVLELCKRYNILASQLAEKDVDLNSLGILFKEFIDISLWGNATDLSLLAGNVSLEEIKSAQGEENRKKNEKNIVVNNISDAWRALSQGNLGKRVDIILDNAGFELFADLILVLFLLDSNIANEVHLHCKEIPWFVSDVMPKDFGLTLKMLSDPKFFPAIYSNKEDAKAITDLHDSISQYYKSGKLVVQSHKFWTLDHKFWSIPKFEDLYKELLKSDLIILKGDLNYRKLTGDLLWDPTTPFKVAIQDLANSKLPLLSLRTCKADVVVGLEDGLFEKLSDEYKSQGNELGSFWTTTGKWAVISFSDGRS
;
A
#
# COMPACT_ATOMS: atom_id res chain seq x y z
N MET A 1 19.67 -14.05 -26.93
CA MET A 1 18.76 -13.02 -26.40
C MET A 1 18.87 -13.06 -24.89
N SER A 2 18.99 -11.92 -24.20
CA SER A 2 19.08 -11.90 -22.73
C SER A 2 17.79 -12.42 -22.10
N LEU A 3 17.88 -13.32 -21.12
CA LEU A 3 16.70 -13.91 -20.44
C LEU A 3 15.84 -12.84 -19.74
N ASN A 4 16.47 -11.81 -19.18
CA ASN A 4 15.81 -10.62 -18.65
C ASN A 4 16.62 -9.37 -19.04
N PRO A 5 16.17 -8.59 -20.04
CA PRO A 5 16.86 -7.38 -20.50
C PRO A 5 17.00 -6.28 -19.44
N ASP A 6 16.12 -6.23 -18.43
CA ASP A 6 16.13 -5.18 -17.42
C ASP A 6 17.23 -5.38 -16.36
N LEU A 7 17.90 -6.53 -16.34
CA LEU A 7 19.08 -6.74 -15.49
C LEU A 7 20.28 -5.86 -15.87
N LYS A 8 20.24 -5.18 -17.02
CA LYS A 8 21.21 -4.14 -17.34
C LYS A 8 21.24 -3.00 -16.31
N TYR A 9 20.09 -2.69 -15.68
CA TYR A 9 20.02 -1.67 -14.61
C TYR A 9 20.80 -2.14 -13.39
N TYR A 10 20.61 -3.40 -12.98
CA TYR A 10 21.36 -4.03 -11.89
C TYR A 10 22.85 -4.11 -12.16
N ASN A 11 23.26 -4.47 -13.39
CA ASN A 11 24.68 -4.47 -13.76
C ASN A 11 25.30 -3.08 -13.58
N SER A 12 24.59 -2.03 -14.01
CA SER A 12 25.06 -0.65 -13.87
C SER A 12 25.13 -0.23 -12.38
N SER A 13 24.10 -0.54 -11.59
CA SER A 13 24.08 -0.27 -10.15
C SER A 13 25.20 -1.00 -9.40
N LEU A 14 25.43 -2.28 -9.72
CA LEU A 14 26.48 -3.10 -9.13
C LEU A 14 27.87 -2.59 -9.53
N GLU A 15 28.08 -2.21 -10.78
CA GLU A 15 29.35 -1.61 -11.23
C GLU A 15 29.67 -0.34 -10.46
N GLU A 16 28.69 0.55 -10.25
CA GLU A 16 28.89 1.78 -9.48
C GLU A 16 29.23 1.49 -8.02
N MET A 17 28.43 0.67 -7.33
CA MET A 17 28.69 0.32 -5.93
C MET A 17 30.05 -0.37 -5.74
N ASN A 18 30.46 -1.22 -6.69
CA ASN A 18 31.76 -1.91 -6.63
C ASN A 18 32.96 -0.97 -6.74
N LYS A 19 32.80 0.27 -7.25
CA LYS A 19 33.86 1.29 -7.23
C LYS A 19 34.16 1.77 -5.82
N GLU A 20 33.14 1.83 -4.96
CA GLU A 20 33.28 2.23 -3.55
C GLU A 20 33.69 1.05 -2.68
N LYS A 21 32.95 -0.06 -2.76
CA LYS A 21 33.19 -1.26 -1.96
C LYS A 21 32.65 -2.48 -2.69
N ARG A 22 33.43 -3.57 -2.68
CA ARG A 22 32.98 -4.85 -3.25
C ARG A 22 31.63 -5.26 -2.66
N VAL A 23 30.63 -5.42 -3.53
CA VAL A 23 29.28 -5.85 -3.18
C VAL A 23 29.26 -7.38 -3.00
N THR A 24 28.76 -7.81 -1.86
CA THR A 24 28.48 -9.20 -1.49
C THR A 24 27.16 -9.21 -0.72
N TRP A 25 26.60 -10.39 -0.44
CA TRP A 25 25.41 -10.50 0.42
C TRP A 25 25.56 -9.82 1.80
N LEU A 26 26.79 -9.70 2.31
CA LEU A 26 27.06 -9.09 3.62
C LEU A 26 27.54 -7.63 3.54
N THR A 27 27.89 -7.14 2.35
CA THR A 27 28.50 -5.81 2.19
C THR A 27 27.72 -4.89 1.27
N GLY A 28 26.78 -5.41 0.47
CA GLY A 28 25.85 -4.60 -0.30
C GLY A 28 24.81 -3.95 0.60
N THR A 29 24.22 -2.85 0.11
CA THR A 29 23.08 -2.21 0.79
C THR A 29 21.91 -3.18 0.86
N TRP A 30 21.19 -3.20 1.99
CA TRP A 30 20.10 -4.13 2.24
C TRP A 30 19.01 -4.08 1.15
N LEU A 31 18.51 -2.89 0.80
CA LEU A 31 17.56 -2.70 -0.29
C LEU A 31 18.02 -3.37 -1.61
N ASN A 32 19.29 -3.17 -1.99
CA ASN A 32 19.81 -3.69 -3.24
C ASN A 32 19.90 -5.23 -3.23
N THR A 33 20.43 -5.81 -2.16
CA THR A 33 20.61 -7.26 -2.06
C THR A 33 19.28 -7.99 -2.01
N GLU A 34 18.27 -7.47 -1.29
CA GLU A 34 16.92 -8.04 -1.33
C GLU A 34 16.28 -7.93 -2.71
N CYS A 35 16.34 -6.76 -3.36
CA CYS A 35 15.84 -6.59 -4.72
C CYS A 35 16.52 -7.57 -5.69
N PHE A 36 17.83 -7.78 -5.55
CA PHE A 36 18.60 -8.68 -6.38
C PHE A 36 18.23 -10.15 -6.16
N LEU A 37 17.93 -10.56 -4.91
CA LEU A 37 17.46 -11.91 -4.59
C LEU A 37 16.25 -12.32 -5.42
N TYR A 38 15.23 -11.46 -5.50
CA TYR A 38 14.01 -11.77 -6.27
C TYR A 38 14.25 -11.78 -7.78
N GLN A 39 15.21 -11.01 -8.29
CA GLN A 39 15.64 -11.11 -9.68
C GLN A 39 16.35 -12.43 -9.98
N ILE A 40 17.24 -12.90 -9.09
CA ILE A 40 17.86 -14.23 -9.22
C ILE A 40 16.79 -15.32 -9.22
N LEU A 41 15.82 -15.24 -8.31
CA LEU A 41 14.72 -16.19 -8.24
C LEU A 41 13.96 -16.24 -9.57
N LYS A 42 13.59 -15.08 -10.13
CA LYS A 42 12.94 -14.99 -11.44
C LYS A 42 13.80 -15.62 -12.54
N LEU A 43 15.11 -15.41 -12.52
CA LEU A 43 16.01 -16.02 -13.49
C LEU A 43 16.00 -17.55 -13.44
N TYR A 44 15.96 -18.17 -12.27
CA TYR A 44 15.87 -19.64 -12.17
C TYR A 44 14.62 -20.18 -12.87
N PHE A 45 13.48 -19.51 -12.69
CA PHE A 45 12.25 -19.87 -13.40
C PHE A 45 12.36 -19.66 -14.91
N LEU A 46 12.95 -18.56 -15.37
CA LEU A 46 13.15 -18.26 -16.80
C LEU A 46 14.17 -19.19 -17.49
N GLN A 47 15.12 -19.75 -16.73
CA GLN A 47 16.13 -20.70 -17.24
C GLN A 47 15.55 -22.09 -17.52
N SER A 48 14.38 -22.41 -16.98
CA SER A 48 13.74 -23.70 -17.22
C SER A 48 13.50 -23.93 -18.71
N SER A 49 13.72 -25.17 -19.17
CA SER A 49 13.39 -25.58 -20.54
C SER A 49 11.89 -25.65 -20.79
N GLU A 50 11.08 -25.83 -19.73
CA GLU A 50 9.63 -25.86 -19.83
C GLU A 50 9.05 -24.45 -19.64
N LYS A 51 8.39 -23.93 -20.68
CA LYS A 51 7.84 -22.57 -20.72
C LYS A 51 6.81 -22.27 -19.62
N HIS A 52 6.17 -23.30 -19.06
CA HIS A 52 5.22 -23.14 -17.96
C HIS A 52 5.83 -22.39 -16.76
N TRP A 53 7.09 -22.71 -16.42
CA TRP A 53 7.77 -22.09 -15.28
C TRP A 53 8.08 -20.61 -15.48
N HIS A 54 8.13 -20.11 -16.72
CA HIS A 54 8.49 -18.72 -17.00
C HIS A 54 7.49 -17.71 -16.44
N GLN A 55 6.22 -18.12 -16.32
CA GLN A 55 5.12 -17.34 -15.75
C GLN A 55 4.66 -17.86 -14.39
N TYR A 56 5.31 -18.90 -13.87
CA TYR A 56 4.96 -19.46 -12.57
C TYR A 56 5.30 -18.49 -11.45
N ASP A 57 4.36 -18.35 -10.52
CA ASP A 57 4.54 -17.58 -9.30
C ASP A 57 4.60 -18.55 -8.13
N VAL A 58 5.80 -18.69 -7.58
CA VAL A 58 6.08 -19.58 -6.46
C VAL A 58 5.40 -19.15 -5.16
N PHE A 59 4.92 -17.91 -5.08
CA PHE A 59 4.29 -17.36 -3.88
C PHE A 59 2.75 -17.32 -3.97
N GLU A 60 2.17 -17.59 -5.14
CA GLU A 60 0.71 -17.53 -5.35
C GLU A 60 -0.06 -18.37 -4.33
N ARG A 61 0.40 -19.59 -4.05
CA ARG A 61 -0.25 -20.46 -3.06
C ARG A 61 -0.28 -19.81 -1.67
N LEU A 62 0.81 -19.17 -1.25
CA LEU A 62 0.87 -18.50 0.05
C LEU A 62 -0.07 -17.29 0.07
N LYS A 63 -0.01 -16.43 -0.97
CA LYS A 63 -0.89 -15.26 -1.12
C LYS A 63 -2.37 -15.66 -0.99
N ASN A 64 -2.77 -16.69 -1.72
CA ASN A 64 -4.16 -17.16 -1.76
C ASN A 64 -4.57 -17.77 -0.41
N ASN A 65 -3.72 -18.58 0.20
CA ASN A 65 -4.00 -19.19 1.51
C ASN A 65 -4.16 -18.13 2.61
N THR A 66 -3.30 -17.11 2.62
CA THR A 66 -3.40 -16.01 3.59
C THR A 66 -4.68 -15.21 3.38
N PHE A 67 -5.12 -15.00 2.13
CA PHE A 67 -6.39 -14.32 1.88
C PHE A 67 -7.61 -15.14 2.32
N HIS A 68 -7.59 -16.45 2.10
CA HIS A 68 -8.64 -17.37 2.53
C HIS A 68 -8.86 -17.32 4.06
N GLN A 69 -7.79 -17.10 4.82
CA GLN A 69 -7.82 -17.00 6.29
C GLN A 69 -8.40 -15.69 6.82
N SER A 70 -8.66 -14.70 5.95
CA SER A 70 -9.19 -13.38 6.33
C SER A 70 -10.70 -13.24 6.10
N ASP A 71 -11.44 -14.36 5.99
CA ASP A 71 -12.87 -14.39 5.64
C ASP A 71 -13.75 -13.45 6.48
N THR A 72 -13.50 -13.39 7.78
CA THR A 72 -14.26 -12.57 8.73
C THR A 72 -14.03 -11.08 8.45
N GLY A 73 -12.78 -10.66 8.27
CA GLY A 73 -12.46 -9.28 7.91
C GLY A 73 -12.99 -8.91 6.53
N VAL A 74 -12.97 -9.85 5.58
CA VAL A 74 -13.51 -9.64 4.23
C VAL A 74 -14.99 -9.36 4.31
N LEU A 75 -15.74 -10.18 5.05
CA LEU A 75 -17.17 -10.02 5.21
C LEU A 75 -17.54 -8.68 5.87
N GLU A 76 -16.87 -8.30 6.96
CA GLU A 76 -17.14 -7.04 7.65
C GLU A 76 -16.90 -5.82 6.74
N LEU A 77 -15.81 -5.83 5.95
CA LEU A 77 -15.56 -4.77 4.97
C LEU A 77 -16.58 -4.76 3.83
N CYS A 78 -17.04 -5.92 3.34
CA CYS A 78 -18.12 -5.99 2.36
C CYS A 78 -19.40 -5.33 2.89
N LYS A 79 -19.79 -5.64 4.14
CA LYS A 79 -20.96 -5.04 4.79
C LYS A 79 -20.79 -3.54 4.98
N ARG A 80 -19.63 -3.11 5.48
CA ARG A 80 -19.29 -1.70 5.68
C ARG A 80 -19.38 -0.90 4.38
N TYR A 81 -18.79 -1.43 3.31
CA TYR A 81 -18.84 -0.84 1.98
C TYR A 81 -20.28 -0.70 1.48
N ASN A 82 -21.10 -1.76 1.55
CA ASN A 82 -22.47 -1.71 1.03
C ASN A 82 -23.35 -0.67 1.73
N ILE A 83 -23.19 -0.51 3.05
CA ILE A 83 -23.87 0.55 3.82
C ILE A 83 -23.45 1.93 3.30
N LEU A 84 -22.14 2.14 3.13
CA LEU A 84 -21.60 3.40 2.66
C LEU A 84 -22.04 3.70 1.21
N ALA A 85 -21.95 2.73 0.30
CA ALA A 85 -22.33 2.89 -1.10
C ALA A 85 -23.80 3.28 -1.23
N SER A 86 -24.68 2.68 -0.42
CA SER A 86 -26.10 3.07 -0.36
C SER A 86 -26.27 4.52 0.11
N GLN A 87 -25.51 4.95 1.12
CA GLN A 87 -25.57 6.31 1.65
C GLN A 87 -25.04 7.36 0.66
N LEU A 88 -23.94 7.06 -0.03
CA LEU A 88 -23.37 7.93 -1.07
C LEU A 88 -24.30 8.06 -2.28
N ALA A 89 -25.11 7.04 -2.58
CA ALA A 89 -26.09 7.08 -3.66
C ALA A 89 -27.36 7.90 -3.32
N GLU A 90 -27.74 7.97 -2.04
CA GLU A 90 -28.98 8.62 -1.61
C GLU A 90 -28.85 10.12 -1.31
N LYS A 91 -27.67 10.58 -0.86
CA LYS A 91 -27.47 11.94 -0.36
C LYS A 91 -26.09 12.47 -0.73
N ASP A 92 -26.04 13.76 -1.08
CA ASP A 92 -24.77 14.47 -1.16
C ASP A 92 -24.12 14.54 0.23
N VAL A 93 -22.88 14.06 0.32
CA VAL A 93 -22.09 14.05 1.54
C VAL A 93 -21.20 15.29 1.57
N ASP A 94 -21.24 16.04 2.68
CA ASP A 94 -20.44 17.25 2.84
C ASP A 94 -18.93 16.95 2.92
N LEU A 95 -18.09 17.90 2.53
CA LEU A 95 -16.62 17.75 2.48
C LEU A 95 -16.00 17.35 3.82
N ASN A 96 -16.56 17.78 4.97
CA ASN A 96 -16.01 17.40 6.27
C ASN A 96 -16.28 15.92 6.55
N SER A 97 -17.49 15.44 6.24
CA SER A 97 -17.84 14.02 6.33
C SER A 97 -16.97 13.15 5.43
N LEU A 98 -16.75 13.57 4.17
CA LEU A 98 -15.83 12.90 3.25
C LEU A 98 -14.40 12.85 3.80
N GLY A 99 -13.94 13.92 4.46
CA GLY A 99 -12.63 13.93 5.11
C GLY A 99 -12.50 12.96 6.28
N ILE A 100 -13.58 12.69 7.01
CA ILE A 100 -13.57 11.67 8.08
C ILE A 100 -13.57 10.27 7.47
N LEU A 101 -14.38 10.01 6.45
CA LEU A 101 -14.37 8.73 5.71
C LEU A 101 -13.02 8.47 5.05
N PHE A 102 -12.39 9.49 4.47
CA PHE A 102 -11.06 9.39 3.87
C PHE A 102 -10.05 8.91 4.91
N LYS A 103 -10.06 9.45 6.12
CA LYS A 103 -9.20 8.97 7.22
C LYS A 103 -9.47 7.50 7.57
N GLU A 104 -10.75 7.13 7.69
CA GLU A 104 -11.15 5.75 7.99
C GLU A 104 -10.62 4.75 6.95
N PHE A 105 -10.83 5.01 5.66
CA PHE A 105 -10.36 4.10 4.60
C PHE A 105 -8.84 4.11 4.41
N ILE A 106 -8.18 5.23 4.71
CA ILE A 106 -6.72 5.27 4.76
C ILE A 106 -6.18 4.42 5.92
N ASP A 107 -6.80 4.47 7.09
CA ASP A 107 -6.41 3.62 8.23
C ASP A 107 -6.62 2.13 7.94
N ILE A 108 -7.75 1.76 7.34
CA ILE A 108 -8.03 0.38 6.89
C ILE A 108 -6.98 -0.08 5.87
N SER A 109 -6.67 0.75 4.88
CA SER A 109 -5.64 0.46 3.87
C SER A 109 -4.24 0.36 4.49
N LEU A 110 -3.90 1.20 5.47
CA LEU A 110 -2.62 1.19 6.17
C LEU A 110 -2.39 -0.11 6.94
N TRP A 111 -3.37 -0.51 7.76
CA TRP A 111 -3.21 -1.66 8.67
C TRP A 111 -3.48 -2.99 7.96
N GLY A 112 -4.32 -3.01 6.91
CA GLY A 112 -4.64 -4.22 6.16
C GLY A 112 -5.10 -5.34 7.10
N ASN A 113 -4.42 -6.49 7.07
CA ASN A 113 -4.72 -7.64 7.94
C ASN A 113 -4.54 -7.38 9.44
N ALA A 114 -3.81 -6.31 9.82
CA ALA A 114 -3.65 -5.90 11.21
C ALA A 114 -4.76 -4.94 11.67
N THR A 115 -5.75 -4.64 10.82
CA THR A 115 -6.92 -3.83 11.19
C THR A 115 -7.70 -4.55 12.28
N ASP A 116 -7.93 -3.86 13.40
CA ASP A 116 -8.75 -4.38 14.48
C ASP A 116 -10.19 -4.56 13.98
N LEU A 117 -10.73 -5.79 14.04
CA LEU A 117 -12.09 -6.10 13.58
C LEU A 117 -13.15 -5.28 14.32
N SER A 118 -12.90 -4.81 15.54
CA SER A 118 -13.81 -3.90 16.25
C SER A 118 -14.02 -2.55 15.54
N LEU A 119 -13.15 -2.22 14.57
CA LEU A 119 -13.25 -1.05 13.70
C LEU A 119 -14.15 -1.29 12.50
N LEU A 120 -14.20 -2.54 12.05
CA LEU A 120 -15.04 -2.99 10.95
C LEU A 120 -16.42 -3.41 11.45
N ALA A 121 -16.49 -3.88 12.69
CA ALA A 121 -17.70 -4.30 13.38
C ALA A 121 -18.53 -3.08 13.79
N GLY A 122 -19.31 -2.58 12.85
CA GLY A 122 -20.33 -1.59 13.11
C GLY A 122 -21.05 -1.22 11.83
N ASN A 123 -22.37 -1.34 11.84
CA ASN A 123 -23.25 -0.70 10.86
C ASN A 123 -23.25 0.82 11.08
N VAL A 124 -22.06 1.43 11.12
CA VAL A 124 -21.88 2.81 11.54
C VAL A 124 -22.44 3.72 10.46
N SER A 125 -23.60 4.31 10.70
CA SER A 125 -24.14 5.28 9.76
C SER A 125 -23.21 6.50 9.62
N LEU A 126 -23.31 7.26 8.52
CA LEU A 126 -22.63 8.56 8.40
C LEU A 126 -22.84 9.48 9.62
N GLU A 127 -24.00 9.36 10.30
CA GLU A 127 -24.32 10.13 11.51
C GLU A 127 -23.50 9.65 12.72
N GLU A 128 -23.28 8.35 12.86
CA GLU A 128 -22.48 7.77 13.94
C GLU A 128 -20.97 8.00 13.76
N ILE A 129 -20.50 8.21 12.53
CA ILE A 129 -19.09 8.60 12.27
C ILE A 129 -18.76 9.94 12.94
N LYS A 130 -19.73 10.85 13.01
CA LYS A 130 -19.64 12.15 13.70
C LYS A 130 -19.85 12.06 15.20
N SER A 131 -20.21 10.89 15.74
CA SER A 131 -20.45 10.69 17.17
C SER A 131 -19.15 10.66 17.98
N ALA A 132 -19.26 10.94 19.27
CA ALA A 132 -18.16 10.84 20.23
C ALA A 132 -17.57 9.42 20.29
N GLN A 133 -18.40 8.38 20.13
CA GLN A 133 -17.94 7.00 20.08
C GLN A 133 -17.08 6.72 18.84
N GLY A 134 -17.49 7.24 17.68
CA GLY A 134 -16.71 7.15 16.46
C GLY A 134 -15.36 7.86 16.57
N GLU A 135 -15.32 9.00 17.27
CA GLU A 135 -14.07 9.73 17.55
C GLU A 135 -13.13 8.96 18.48
N GLU A 136 -13.65 8.35 19.55
CA GLU A 136 -12.83 7.56 20.48
C GLU A 136 -12.22 6.33 19.81
N ASN A 137 -12.98 5.64 18.96
CA ASN A 137 -12.49 4.49 18.21
C ASN A 137 -11.36 4.89 17.25
N ARG A 138 -11.50 6.02 16.53
CA ARG A 138 -10.42 6.56 15.69
C ARG A 138 -9.15 6.89 16.48
N LYS A 139 -9.29 7.54 17.65
CA LYS A 139 -8.13 7.86 18.51
C LYS A 139 -7.39 6.62 18.99
N LYS A 140 -8.10 5.51 19.26
CA LYS A 140 -7.46 4.23 19.61
C LYS A 140 -6.62 3.67 18.46
N ASN A 141 -7.06 3.87 17.21
CA ASN A 141 -6.36 3.41 16.01
C ASN A 141 -5.14 4.25 15.69
N GLU A 142 -5.27 5.56 15.85
CA GLU A 142 -4.20 6.52 15.63
C GLU A 142 -3.09 6.40 16.70
N LYS A 143 -3.34 5.73 17.84
CA LYS A 143 -2.36 5.61 18.94
C LYS A 143 -1.01 5.04 18.48
N ASN A 144 -1.03 4.11 17.53
CA ASN A 144 0.20 3.49 17.01
C ASN A 144 0.70 4.14 15.72
N ILE A 145 0.03 5.19 15.22
CA ILE A 145 0.45 6.00 14.08
C ILE A 145 1.31 7.16 14.62
N VAL A 146 2.62 6.98 14.58
CA VAL A 146 3.58 7.89 15.25
C VAL A 146 3.94 9.13 14.42
N VAL A 147 3.59 9.12 13.13
CA VAL A 147 3.58 10.30 12.24
C VAL A 147 2.29 10.24 11.46
N ASN A 148 1.46 11.29 11.51
CA ASN A 148 0.16 11.28 10.85
C ASN A 148 -0.08 12.57 10.05
N ASN A 149 0.18 12.51 8.73
CA ASN A 149 -0.07 13.62 7.80
C ASN A 149 -1.31 13.40 6.92
N ILE A 150 -2.28 12.55 7.31
CA ILE A 150 -3.50 12.32 6.51
C ILE A 150 -4.24 13.64 6.27
N SER A 151 -4.32 14.50 7.29
CA SER A 151 -5.05 15.77 7.20
C SER A 151 -4.44 16.74 6.18
N ASP A 152 -3.13 16.67 5.95
CA ASP A 152 -2.45 17.49 4.94
C ASP A 152 -2.67 16.92 3.53
N ALA A 153 -2.63 15.59 3.38
CA ALA A 153 -2.98 14.92 2.14
C ALA A 153 -4.44 15.18 1.72
N TRP A 154 -5.39 15.08 2.67
CA TRP A 154 -6.79 15.41 2.43
C TRP A 154 -6.97 16.86 2.00
N ARG A 155 -6.27 17.80 2.65
CA ARG A 155 -6.32 19.22 2.30
C ARG A 155 -5.81 19.45 0.88
N ALA A 156 -4.67 18.85 0.52
CA ALA A 156 -4.12 18.95 -0.82
C ALA A 156 -5.07 18.38 -1.88
N LEU A 157 -5.67 17.23 -1.61
CA LEU A 157 -6.61 16.55 -2.52
C LEU A 157 -7.90 17.36 -2.71
N SER A 158 -8.49 17.85 -1.62
CA SER A 158 -9.78 18.56 -1.64
C SER A 158 -9.70 20.00 -2.16
N GLN A 159 -8.56 20.69 -1.97
CA GLN A 159 -8.36 22.05 -2.49
C GLN A 159 -8.14 22.10 -4.01
N GLY A 160 -7.73 21.00 -4.63
CA GLY A 160 -7.40 20.94 -6.05
C GLY A 160 -8.59 20.92 -7.01
N ASN A 161 -9.84 20.99 -6.53
CA ASN A 161 -11.07 20.43 -7.10
C ASN A 161 -11.11 18.90 -7.00
N LEU A 162 -12.27 18.31 -6.69
CA LEU A 162 -12.49 16.86 -6.68
C LEU A 162 -12.74 16.32 -8.11
N GLY A 163 -12.79 15.00 -8.27
CA GLY A 163 -13.01 14.35 -9.58
C GLY A 163 -11.73 14.12 -10.36
N LYS A 164 -10.69 13.67 -9.65
CA LYS A 164 -9.31 13.67 -10.12
C LYS A 164 -8.71 12.26 -10.23
N ARG A 165 -7.44 12.12 -10.60
CA ARG A 165 -6.78 10.81 -10.67
C ARG A 165 -6.01 10.53 -9.38
N VAL A 166 -6.19 9.33 -8.83
CA VAL A 166 -5.37 8.81 -7.71
C VAL A 166 -4.60 7.59 -8.18
N ASP A 167 -3.32 7.52 -7.85
CA ASP A 167 -2.49 6.34 -8.12
C ASP A 167 -2.18 5.63 -6.80
N ILE A 168 -2.21 4.31 -6.79
CA ILE A 168 -1.83 3.48 -5.64
C ILE A 168 -0.70 2.55 -6.06
N ILE A 169 0.48 2.76 -5.50
CA ILE A 169 1.63 1.87 -5.64
C ILE A 169 1.49 0.76 -4.60
N LEU A 170 1.08 -0.41 -5.06
CA LEU A 170 0.64 -1.52 -4.19
C LEU A 170 1.83 -2.21 -3.51
N ASP A 171 1.54 -2.77 -2.33
CA ASP A 171 2.42 -3.67 -1.57
C ASP A 171 1.91 -5.10 -1.73
N ASN A 172 1.20 -5.66 -0.74
CA ASN A 172 0.85 -7.08 -0.68
C ASN A 172 -0.50 -7.44 -1.30
N ALA A 173 -0.56 -8.64 -1.88
CA ALA A 173 -1.80 -9.31 -2.28
C ALA A 173 -2.60 -9.80 -1.07
N GLY A 174 -3.72 -10.48 -1.36
CA GLY A 174 -4.64 -10.96 -0.34
C GLY A 174 -5.41 -9.82 0.31
N PHE A 175 -5.48 -9.80 1.63
CA PHE A 175 -6.35 -8.86 2.34
C PHE A 175 -5.91 -7.40 2.21
N GLU A 176 -4.59 -7.13 2.10
CA GLU A 176 -4.13 -5.75 1.93
C GLU A 176 -4.59 -5.18 0.58
N LEU A 177 -4.40 -5.92 -0.52
CA LEU A 177 -4.98 -5.57 -1.82
C LEU A 177 -6.51 -5.42 -1.73
N PHE A 178 -7.19 -6.30 -1.01
CA PHE A 178 -8.64 -6.19 -0.81
C PHE A 178 -9.03 -4.90 -0.08
N ALA A 179 -8.33 -4.54 1.00
CA ALA A 179 -8.51 -3.28 1.73
C ALA A 179 -8.23 -2.05 0.85
N ASP A 180 -7.20 -2.12 0.00
CA ASP A 180 -6.91 -1.09 -1.00
C ASP A 180 -8.04 -0.96 -2.03
N LEU A 181 -8.68 -2.07 -2.42
CA LEU A 181 -9.85 -2.04 -3.29
C LEU A 181 -11.08 -1.42 -2.60
N ILE A 182 -11.23 -1.54 -1.27
CA ILE A 182 -12.26 -0.79 -0.54
C ILE A 182 -12.00 0.72 -0.61
N LEU A 183 -10.75 1.13 -0.40
CA LEU A 183 -10.35 2.53 -0.54
C LEU A 183 -10.62 3.03 -1.97
N VAL A 184 -10.31 2.24 -3.00
CA VAL A 184 -10.60 2.54 -4.40
C VAL A 184 -12.09 2.78 -4.62
N LEU A 185 -12.95 1.88 -4.14
CA LEU A 185 -14.40 2.02 -4.29
C LEU A 185 -14.90 3.29 -3.60
N PHE A 186 -14.46 3.54 -2.35
CA PHE A 186 -14.79 4.78 -1.65
C PHE A 186 -14.39 6.02 -2.46
N LEU A 187 -13.16 6.08 -2.98
CA LEU A 187 -12.67 7.21 -3.75
C LEU A 187 -13.51 7.47 -5.02
N LEU A 188 -13.92 6.40 -5.70
CA LEU A 188 -14.72 6.46 -6.93
C LEU A 188 -16.19 6.78 -6.66
N ASP A 189 -16.82 6.12 -5.69
CA ASP A 189 -18.24 6.30 -5.37
C ASP A 189 -18.53 7.69 -4.77
N SER A 190 -17.59 8.22 -3.99
CA SER A 190 -17.68 9.57 -3.43
C SER A 190 -17.28 10.68 -4.41
N ASN A 191 -16.86 10.33 -5.64
CA ASN A 191 -16.31 11.24 -6.63
C ASN A 191 -15.11 12.08 -6.14
N ILE A 192 -14.40 11.62 -5.10
CA ILE A 192 -13.10 12.19 -4.73
C ILE A 192 -12.13 12.00 -5.89
N ALA A 193 -12.14 10.81 -6.49
CA ALA A 193 -11.43 10.47 -7.72
C ALA A 193 -12.40 10.06 -8.83
N ASN A 194 -12.12 10.45 -10.07
CA ASN A 194 -12.82 9.95 -11.26
C ASN A 194 -12.18 8.68 -11.82
N GLU A 195 -10.90 8.48 -11.52
CA GLU A 195 -10.09 7.38 -12.01
C GLU A 195 -9.05 7.00 -10.94
N VAL A 196 -8.86 5.70 -10.72
CA VAL A 196 -7.84 5.17 -9.81
C VAL A 196 -6.95 4.19 -10.54
N HIS A 197 -5.64 4.37 -10.43
CA HIS A 197 -4.61 3.57 -11.09
C HIS A 197 -3.83 2.75 -10.08
N LEU A 198 -3.97 1.43 -10.13
CA LEU A 198 -3.20 0.50 -9.33
C LEU A 198 -1.90 0.11 -10.04
N HIS A 199 -0.77 0.27 -9.35
CA HIS A 199 0.55 -0.09 -9.87
C HIS A 199 1.07 -1.35 -9.17
N CYS A 200 1.17 -2.42 -9.94
CA CYS A 200 1.61 -3.74 -9.53
C CYS A 200 3.09 -4.01 -9.90
N LYS A 201 3.66 -5.04 -9.28
CA LYS A 201 4.98 -5.60 -9.62
C LYS A 201 4.88 -6.52 -10.85
N GLU A 202 5.92 -6.58 -11.67
CA GLU A 202 5.94 -7.38 -12.91
C GLU A 202 6.37 -8.84 -12.74
N ILE A 203 6.97 -9.16 -11.59
CA ILE A 203 7.48 -10.50 -11.26
C ILE A 203 7.04 -10.88 -9.84
N PRO A 204 7.09 -12.17 -9.47
CA PRO A 204 6.98 -12.57 -8.07
C PRO A 204 8.03 -11.83 -7.25
N TRP A 205 7.57 -10.94 -6.37
CA TRP A 205 8.40 -9.92 -5.73
C TRP A 205 8.06 -9.88 -4.24
N PHE A 206 9.09 -9.81 -3.39
CA PHE A 206 8.93 -9.68 -1.93
C PHE A 206 7.89 -10.62 -1.31
N VAL A 207 7.84 -11.85 -1.82
CA VAL A 207 6.87 -12.91 -1.46
C VAL A 207 5.43 -12.54 -1.86
N SER A 208 4.84 -11.58 -1.16
CA SER A 208 3.40 -11.30 -1.24
C SER A 208 3.04 -10.16 -2.17
N ASP A 209 3.99 -9.47 -2.81
CA ASP A 209 3.65 -8.28 -3.58
C ASP A 209 2.69 -8.56 -4.73
N VAL A 210 1.78 -7.60 -4.95
CA VAL A 210 0.73 -7.68 -5.97
C VAL A 210 1.34 -7.66 -7.36
N MET A 211 0.98 -8.66 -8.16
CA MET A 211 1.14 -8.68 -9.61
C MET A 211 -0.21 -8.39 -10.30
N PRO A 212 -0.25 -7.95 -11.57
CA PRO A 212 -1.52 -7.72 -12.28
C PRO A 212 -2.48 -8.92 -12.26
N LYS A 213 -1.96 -10.14 -12.31
CA LYS A 213 -2.76 -11.37 -12.22
C LYS A 213 -3.43 -11.55 -10.84
N ASP A 214 -2.83 -11.03 -9.78
CA ASP A 214 -3.31 -11.22 -8.41
C ASP A 214 -4.61 -10.44 -8.18
N PHE A 215 -4.79 -9.27 -8.82
CA PHE A 215 -6.08 -8.57 -8.88
C PHE A 215 -7.19 -9.45 -9.48
N GLY A 216 -6.91 -10.09 -10.63
CA GLY A 216 -7.85 -11.00 -11.26
C GLY A 216 -8.14 -12.25 -10.43
N LEU A 217 -7.15 -12.75 -9.70
CA LEU A 217 -7.32 -13.86 -8.75
C LEU A 217 -8.18 -13.45 -7.54
N THR A 218 -7.96 -12.27 -6.97
CA THR A 218 -8.77 -11.71 -5.89
C THR A 218 -10.24 -11.64 -6.29
N LEU A 219 -10.57 -11.10 -7.48
CA LEU A 219 -11.96 -11.07 -7.95
C LEU A 219 -12.57 -12.47 -8.10
N LYS A 220 -11.81 -13.43 -8.66
CA LYS A 220 -12.27 -14.82 -8.75
C LYS A 220 -12.57 -15.42 -7.37
N MET A 221 -11.68 -15.20 -6.40
CA MET A 221 -11.85 -15.70 -5.02
C MET A 221 -13.05 -15.07 -4.32
N LEU A 222 -13.24 -13.75 -4.47
CA LEU A 222 -14.41 -13.07 -3.93
C LEU A 222 -15.71 -13.65 -4.47
N SER A 223 -15.72 -14.09 -5.73
CA SER A 223 -16.89 -14.70 -6.39
C SER A 223 -17.05 -16.21 -6.20
N ASP A 224 -16.10 -16.90 -5.55
CA ASP A 224 -16.08 -18.36 -5.45
C ASP A 224 -16.64 -18.87 -4.12
N PRO A 225 -17.83 -19.52 -4.12
CA PRO A 225 -18.41 -20.10 -2.90
C PRO A 225 -17.56 -21.17 -2.23
N LYS A 226 -16.63 -21.82 -2.96
CA LYS A 226 -15.69 -22.78 -2.37
C LYS A 226 -14.52 -22.09 -1.68
N PHE A 227 -14.19 -20.87 -2.10
CA PHE A 227 -13.11 -20.11 -1.50
C PHE A 227 -13.58 -19.39 -0.22
N PHE A 228 -14.81 -18.86 -0.17
CA PHE A 228 -15.38 -18.31 1.07
C PHE A 228 -16.69 -19.01 1.48
N PRO A 229 -16.64 -20.31 1.85
CA PRO A 229 -17.86 -21.09 2.11
C PRO A 229 -18.67 -20.55 3.29
N ALA A 230 -18.03 -19.99 4.31
CA ALA A 230 -18.70 -19.38 5.44
C ALA A 230 -19.57 -18.18 5.01
N ILE A 231 -19.01 -17.28 4.21
CA ILE A 231 -19.71 -16.10 3.67
C ILE A 231 -20.88 -16.54 2.77
N TYR A 232 -20.64 -17.48 1.87
CA TYR A 232 -21.63 -17.92 0.89
C TYR A 232 -22.74 -18.81 1.45
N SER A 233 -22.58 -19.32 2.68
CA SER A 233 -23.62 -20.11 3.35
C SER A 233 -24.82 -19.28 3.81
N ASN A 234 -24.64 -17.96 4.00
CA ASN A 234 -25.68 -17.01 4.37
C ASN A 234 -26.04 -16.14 3.15
N LYS A 235 -27.33 -15.97 2.87
CA LYS A 235 -27.82 -15.23 1.70
C LYS A 235 -27.48 -13.74 1.73
N GLU A 236 -27.55 -13.10 2.90
CA GLU A 236 -27.25 -11.67 3.07
C GLU A 236 -25.75 -11.42 2.96
N ASP A 237 -24.94 -12.27 3.58
CA ASP A 237 -23.47 -12.21 3.50
C ASP A 237 -22.98 -12.48 2.07
N ALA A 238 -23.56 -13.48 1.39
CA ALA A 238 -23.31 -13.76 -0.02
C ALA A 238 -23.66 -12.57 -0.91
N LYS A 239 -24.76 -11.87 -0.62
CA LYS A 239 -25.12 -10.65 -1.35
C LYS A 239 -24.08 -9.57 -1.11
N ALA A 240 -23.60 -9.39 0.13
CA ALA A 240 -22.65 -8.35 0.47
C ALA A 240 -21.35 -8.45 -0.32
N ILE A 241 -20.74 -9.64 -0.35
CA ILE A 241 -19.52 -9.89 -1.13
C ILE A 241 -19.75 -9.79 -2.65
N THR A 242 -20.92 -10.21 -3.12
CA THR A 242 -21.27 -10.15 -4.56
C THR A 242 -21.43 -8.70 -5.03
N ASP A 243 -22.13 -7.86 -4.28
CA ASP A 243 -22.33 -6.44 -4.63
C ASP A 243 -20.98 -5.70 -4.73
N LEU A 244 -20.07 -5.97 -3.79
CA LEU A 244 -18.72 -5.41 -3.79
C LEU A 244 -17.90 -5.91 -4.99
N HIS A 245 -17.90 -7.23 -5.24
CA HIS A 245 -17.24 -7.82 -6.41
C HIS A 245 -17.72 -7.17 -7.72
N ASP A 246 -19.04 -6.99 -7.85
CA ASP A 246 -19.66 -6.43 -9.05
C ASP A 246 -19.30 -4.95 -9.21
N SER A 247 -19.24 -4.19 -8.12
CA SER A 247 -18.80 -2.80 -8.11
C SER A 247 -17.35 -2.66 -8.61
N ILE A 248 -16.41 -3.45 -8.07
CA ILE A 248 -15.01 -3.44 -8.53
C ILE A 248 -14.94 -3.83 -10.01
N SER A 249 -15.66 -4.89 -10.38
CA SER A 249 -15.70 -5.38 -11.76
C SER A 249 -16.25 -4.32 -12.73
N GLN A 250 -17.25 -3.54 -12.33
CA GLN A 250 -17.82 -2.46 -13.13
C GLN A 250 -16.83 -1.31 -13.31
N TYR A 251 -16.15 -0.87 -12.25
CA TYR A 251 -15.14 0.18 -12.34
C TYR A 251 -13.95 -0.24 -13.20
N TYR A 252 -13.52 -1.49 -13.07
CA TYR A 252 -12.47 -2.05 -13.92
C TYR A 252 -12.89 -2.11 -15.40
N LYS A 253 -14.09 -2.63 -15.70
CA LYS A 253 -14.62 -2.71 -17.08
C LYS A 253 -14.85 -1.34 -17.72
N SER A 254 -15.21 -0.33 -16.93
CA SER A 254 -15.43 1.04 -17.43
C SER A 254 -14.14 1.84 -17.60
N GLY A 255 -12.99 1.31 -17.18
CA GLY A 255 -11.70 1.99 -17.25
C GLY A 255 -11.47 3.05 -16.16
N LYS A 256 -12.39 3.17 -15.19
CA LYS A 256 -12.21 4.05 -14.03
C LYS A 256 -11.28 3.45 -12.97
N LEU A 257 -11.17 2.13 -12.93
CA LEU A 257 -10.14 1.42 -12.19
C LEU A 257 -9.17 0.79 -13.19
N VAL A 258 -7.93 1.25 -13.19
CA VAL A 258 -6.88 0.76 -14.08
C VAL A 258 -5.89 -0.08 -13.27
N VAL A 259 -5.56 -1.28 -13.75
CA VAL A 259 -4.50 -2.11 -13.16
C VAL A 259 -3.35 -2.17 -14.14
N GLN A 260 -2.21 -1.64 -13.73
CA GLN A 260 -1.02 -1.56 -14.55
C GLN A 260 0.23 -1.98 -13.78
N SER A 261 1.33 -2.13 -14.49
CA SER A 261 2.63 -2.42 -13.92
C SER A 261 3.70 -1.65 -14.68
N HIS A 262 4.84 -1.47 -14.03
CA HIS A 262 6.01 -0.88 -14.65
C HIS A 262 7.25 -1.51 -14.05
N LYS A 263 8.21 -1.90 -14.89
CA LYS A 263 9.47 -2.54 -14.48
C LYS A 263 10.21 -1.82 -13.36
N PHE A 264 10.10 -0.49 -13.29
CA PHE A 264 10.74 0.33 -12.25
C PHE A 264 10.42 -0.17 -10.84
N TRP A 265 9.20 -0.63 -10.60
CA TRP A 265 8.76 -1.10 -9.28
C TRP A 265 9.56 -2.32 -8.80
N THR A 266 10.12 -3.09 -9.72
CA THR A 266 10.94 -4.30 -9.47
C THR A 266 12.42 -4.09 -9.80
N LEU A 267 12.89 -2.84 -9.95
CA LEU A 267 14.31 -2.50 -10.00
C LEU A 267 14.87 -2.23 -8.59
N ASP A 268 16.19 -2.14 -8.47
CA ASP A 268 16.92 -1.79 -7.24
C ASP A 268 17.02 -0.28 -6.98
N HIS A 269 16.38 0.53 -7.82
CA HIS A 269 16.40 1.98 -7.70
C HIS A 269 15.59 2.48 -6.49
N LYS A 270 16.18 3.47 -5.82
CA LYS A 270 15.47 4.38 -4.92
C LYS A 270 14.46 5.19 -5.72
N PHE A 271 13.34 5.56 -5.12
CA PHE A 271 12.31 6.34 -5.82
C PHE A 271 12.76 7.77 -6.18
N TRP A 272 13.87 8.24 -5.63
CA TRP A 272 14.54 9.48 -6.04
C TRP A 272 14.85 9.53 -7.54
N SER A 273 15.01 8.37 -8.19
CA SER A 273 15.27 8.32 -9.63
C SER A 273 14.01 8.31 -10.48
N ILE A 274 12.78 8.31 -9.93
CA ILE A 274 11.54 8.36 -10.73
C ILE A 274 11.59 9.48 -11.77
N PRO A 275 11.99 10.74 -11.46
CA PRO A 275 12.07 11.81 -12.46
C PRO A 275 13.01 11.52 -13.65
N LYS A 276 13.92 10.55 -13.52
CA LYS A 276 14.86 10.11 -14.56
C LYS A 276 14.27 8.99 -15.44
N PHE A 277 13.16 8.37 -15.05
CA PHE A 277 12.38 7.42 -15.85
C PHE A 277 11.23 8.18 -16.52
N GLU A 278 11.52 8.76 -17.68
CA GLU A 278 10.65 9.76 -18.34
C GLU A 278 9.22 9.26 -18.61
N ASP A 279 9.07 8.00 -19.00
CA ASP A 279 7.77 7.37 -19.25
C ASP A 279 6.95 7.25 -17.97
N LEU A 280 7.51 6.66 -16.92
CA LEU A 280 6.85 6.53 -15.62
C LEU A 280 6.56 7.90 -14.99
N TYR A 281 7.52 8.82 -15.04
CA TYR A 281 7.36 10.14 -14.44
C TYR A 281 6.26 10.95 -15.11
N LYS A 282 6.21 10.96 -16.45
CA LYS A 282 5.12 11.61 -17.20
C LYS A 282 3.76 11.00 -16.89
N GLU A 283 3.72 9.69 -16.64
CA GLU A 283 2.49 9.01 -16.25
C GLU A 283 2.04 9.44 -14.85
N LEU A 284 2.94 9.44 -13.86
CA LEU A 284 2.64 9.83 -12.48
C LEU A 284 2.34 11.33 -12.32
N LEU A 285 2.86 12.19 -13.19
CA LEU A 285 2.53 13.64 -13.19
C LEU A 285 1.05 13.92 -13.49
N LYS A 286 0.30 12.95 -13.99
CA LYS A 286 -1.16 13.06 -14.19
C LYS A 286 -1.95 12.82 -12.89
N SER A 287 -1.27 12.36 -11.83
CA SER A 287 -1.89 12.01 -10.57
C SER A 287 -2.01 13.22 -9.64
N ASP A 288 -3.10 13.27 -8.90
CA ASP A 288 -3.35 14.30 -7.88
C ASP A 288 -3.04 13.81 -6.47
N LEU A 289 -2.92 12.50 -6.30
CA LEU A 289 -2.36 11.87 -5.12
C LEU A 289 -1.82 10.49 -5.47
N ILE A 290 -0.57 10.23 -5.10
CA ILE A 290 0.09 8.95 -5.27
C ILE A 290 0.25 8.33 -3.89
N ILE A 291 -0.51 7.29 -3.61
CA ILE A 291 -0.48 6.53 -2.37
C ILE A 291 0.54 5.40 -2.50
N LEU A 292 1.54 5.35 -1.62
CA LEU A 292 2.57 4.32 -1.62
C LEU A 292 2.37 3.41 -0.40
N LYS A 293 2.01 2.16 -0.66
CA LYS A 293 1.69 1.18 0.38
C LYS A 293 2.94 0.48 0.91
N GLY A 294 2.99 0.24 2.21
CA GLY A 294 3.88 -0.75 2.81
C GLY A 294 5.32 -0.31 2.99
N ASP A 295 6.10 -1.23 3.59
CA ASP A 295 7.44 -0.97 4.10
C ASP A 295 8.48 -0.81 2.98
N LEU A 296 8.44 -1.68 1.95
CA LEU A 296 9.41 -1.62 0.86
C LEU A 296 9.30 -0.30 0.07
N ASN A 297 8.08 0.17 -0.20
CA ASN A 297 7.89 1.44 -0.88
C ASN A 297 8.43 2.60 -0.02
N TYR A 298 8.23 2.58 1.30
CA TYR A 298 8.81 3.58 2.20
C TYR A 298 10.34 3.54 2.22
N ARG A 299 10.94 2.34 2.27
CA ARG A 299 12.40 2.17 2.17
C ARG A 299 12.93 2.71 0.84
N LYS A 300 12.23 2.48 -0.27
CA LYS A 300 12.60 3.08 -1.58
C LYS A 300 12.40 4.60 -1.61
N LEU A 301 11.41 5.14 -0.91
CA LEU A 301 11.21 6.59 -0.75
C LEU A 301 12.33 7.24 0.05
N THR A 302 12.78 6.62 1.14
CA THR A 302 13.84 7.16 2.02
C THR A 302 15.24 6.66 1.65
N GLY A 303 15.35 5.85 0.59
CA GLY A 303 16.61 5.30 0.11
C GLY A 303 17.24 4.23 1.01
N ASP A 304 16.49 3.71 2.00
CA ASP A 304 16.90 2.70 2.98
C ASP A 304 18.19 3.10 3.74
N LEU A 305 18.29 4.40 4.07
CA LEU A 305 19.44 4.98 4.76
C LEU A 305 19.22 5.09 6.27
N LEU A 306 20.32 5.20 7.01
CA LEU A 306 20.35 5.46 8.45
C LEU A 306 20.16 6.98 8.72
N TRP A 307 18.95 7.47 8.47
CA TRP A 307 18.58 8.84 8.79
C TRP A 307 18.51 9.08 10.30
N ASP A 308 18.74 10.32 10.72
CA ASP A 308 18.24 10.76 12.03
C ASP A 308 16.71 10.61 12.02
N PRO A 309 16.09 9.92 13.01
CA PRO A 309 14.64 9.70 13.05
C PRO A 309 13.79 10.98 13.01
N THR A 310 14.35 12.12 13.40
CA THR A 310 13.70 13.44 13.37
C THR A 310 13.81 14.13 12.01
N THR A 311 14.61 13.59 11.07
CA THR A 311 14.77 14.14 9.72
C THR A 311 13.40 14.35 9.07
N PRO A 312 13.06 15.54 8.55
CA PRO A 312 11.76 15.75 7.92
C PRO A 312 11.57 14.82 6.71
N PHE A 313 10.36 14.28 6.53
CA PHE A 313 10.05 13.37 5.41
C PHE A 313 10.40 13.97 4.03
N LYS A 314 10.09 15.26 3.82
CA LYS A 314 10.46 16.01 2.61
C LYS A 314 11.98 15.98 2.34
N VAL A 315 12.83 15.99 3.37
CA VAL A 315 14.28 15.89 3.21
C VAL A 315 14.69 14.47 2.84
N ALA A 316 14.12 13.46 3.51
CA ALA A 316 14.47 12.06 3.30
C ALA A 316 14.13 11.52 1.90
N ILE A 317 13.13 12.11 1.23
CA ILE A 317 12.72 11.72 -0.14
C ILE A 317 13.53 12.40 -1.26
N GLN A 318 14.50 13.25 -0.92
CA GLN A 318 15.48 13.83 -1.85
C GLN A 318 14.83 14.48 -3.09
N ASP A 319 15.22 14.08 -4.31
CA ASP A 319 14.73 14.62 -5.59
C ASP A 319 13.20 14.60 -5.69
N LEU A 320 12.52 13.70 -4.98
CA LEU A 320 11.05 13.63 -4.98
C LEU A 320 10.39 14.81 -4.28
N ALA A 321 11.07 15.46 -3.33
CA ALA A 321 10.53 16.61 -2.60
C ALA A 321 10.13 17.77 -3.52
N ASN A 322 10.77 17.86 -4.69
CA ASN A 322 10.54 18.91 -5.70
C ASN A 322 10.08 18.33 -7.05
N SER A 323 9.61 17.09 -7.07
CA SER A 323 9.21 16.38 -8.28
C SER A 323 7.81 16.74 -8.80
N LYS A 324 7.07 17.61 -8.09
CA LYS A 324 5.65 17.91 -8.36
C LYS A 324 4.72 16.70 -8.22
N LEU A 325 5.22 15.58 -7.72
CA LEU A 325 4.42 14.39 -7.42
C LEU A 325 3.87 14.52 -5.98
N PRO A 326 2.54 14.55 -5.77
CA PRO A 326 1.95 14.52 -4.44
C PRO A 326 1.97 13.09 -3.90
N LEU A 327 2.82 12.83 -2.90
CA LEU A 327 3.08 11.50 -2.35
C LEU A 327 2.47 11.36 -0.95
N LEU A 328 1.72 10.29 -0.73
CA LEU A 328 1.26 9.84 0.58
C LEU A 328 1.77 8.42 0.84
N SER A 329 2.70 8.26 1.77
CA SER A 329 3.15 6.92 2.16
C SER A 329 2.33 6.40 3.32
N LEU A 330 1.79 5.18 3.18
CA LEU A 330 1.07 4.44 4.22
C LEU A 330 1.93 3.25 4.63
N ARG A 331 2.63 3.34 5.75
CA ARG A 331 3.65 2.36 6.12
C ARG A 331 3.49 1.86 7.54
N THR A 332 3.25 0.56 7.70
CA THR A 332 3.55 -0.14 8.96
C THR A 332 5.07 -0.34 9.06
N CYS A 333 5.66 0.01 10.21
CA CYS A 333 7.11 0.01 10.40
C CYS A 333 7.64 -1.43 10.52
N LYS A 334 8.33 -1.92 9.48
CA LYS A 334 8.92 -3.28 9.40
C LYS A 334 10.42 -3.28 9.07
N ALA A 335 11.07 -2.13 9.22
CA ALA A 335 12.49 -1.93 8.93
C ALA A 335 13.06 -0.78 9.76
N ASP A 336 14.38 -0.76 9.95
CA ASP A 336 15.09 0.18 10.82
C ASP A 336 14.80 1.65 10.48
N VAL A 337 14.75 1.98 9.19
CA VAL A 337 14.57 3.36 8.72
C VAL A 337 13.23 3.91 9.20
N VAL A 338 13.23 5.10 9.81
CA VAL A 338 12.04 5.89 10.13
C VAL A 338 12.46 7.35 10.13
N VAL A 339 11.59 8.24 9.65
CA VAL A 339 11.86 9.69 9.58
C VAL A 339 10.60 10.48 9.95
N GLY A 340 10.78 11.75 10.29
CA GLY A 340 9.70 12.69 10.61
C GLY A 340 9.11 12.53 12.01
N LEU A 341 9.80 11.83 12.91
CA LEU A 341 9.38 11.72 14.31
C LEU A 341 9.58 13.06 15.04
N GLU A 342 8.77 13.30 16.07
CA GLU A 342 9.04 14.38 17.04
C GLU A 342 10.29 14.07 17.87
N ASP A 343 11.00 15.12 18.30
CA ASP A 343 12.18 15.01 19.16
C ASP A 343 11.87 14.20 20.43
N GLY A 344 12.69 13.20 20.73
CA GLY A 344 12.55 12.35 21.91
C GLY A 344 11.55 11.19 21.77
N LEU A 345 10.74 11.15 20.71
CA LEU A 345 9.76 10.07 20.52
C LEU A 345 10.44 8.72 20.23
N PHE A 346 11.54 8.72 19.49
CA PHE A 346 12.30 7.51 19.18
C PHE A 346 12.85 6.85 20.44
N GLU A 347 13.45 7.64 21.33
CA GLU A 347 14.01 7.18 22.61
C GLU A 347 12.91 6.66 23.52
N LYS A 348 11.81 7.42 23.64
CA LYS A 348 10.65 7.02 24.44
C LYS A 348 10.10 5.65 24.01
N LEU A 349 9.85 5.46 22.71
CA LEU A 349 9.34 4.18 22.20
C LEU A 349 10.37 3.06 22.32
N SER A 350 11.67 3.38 22.20
CA SER A 350 12.75 2.42 22.43
C SER A 350 12.77 1.93 23.87
N ASP A 351 12.62 2.83 24.85
CA ASP A 351 12.55 2.49 26.27
C ASP A 351 11.28 1.70 26.61
N GLU A 352 10.13 2.12 26.08
CA GLU A 352 8.86 1.39 26.25
C GLU A 352 8.94 -0.03 25.68
N TYR A 353 9.53 -0.20 24.49
CA TYR A 353 9.69 -1.50 23.86
C TYR A 353 10.67 -2.38 24.63
N LYS A 354 11.78 -1.80 25.12
CA LYS A 354 12.73 -2.50 25.99
C LYS A 354 12.12 -2.91 27.34
N SER A 355 11.28 -2.07 27.93
CA SER A 355 10.58 -2.39 29.20
C SER A 355 9.60 -3.56 29.08
N GLN A 356 9.16 -3.88 27.86
CA GLN A 356 8.34 -5.07 27.56
C GLN A 356 9.18 -6.36 27.51
N GLY A 357 10.48 -6.30 27.80
CA GLY A 357 11.39 -7.46 27.83
C GLY A 357 12.08 -7.75 26.50
N ASN A 358 12.00 -6.83 25.52
CA ASN A 358 12.68 -7.00 24.23
C ASN A 358 14.15 -6.59 24.32
N GLU A 359 15.03 -7.31 23.60
CA GLU A 359 16.49 -7.16 23.72
C GLU A 359 17.00 -5.78 23.24
N LEU A 360 16.49 -5.31 22.10
CA LEU A 360 16.87 -4.05 21.47
C LEU A 360 15.66 -3.12 21.38
N GLY A 361 15.69 -2.03 22.15
CA GLY A 361 14.59 -1.06 22.20
C GLY A 361 14.27 -0.46 20.83
N SER A 362 15.29 -0.16 20.03
CA SER A 362 15.14 0.43 18.68
C SER A 362 14.37 -0.45 17.70
N PHE A 363 14.23 -1.76 17.96
CA PHE A 363 13.51 -2.68 17.08
C PHE A 363 11.99 -2.49 17.11
N TRP A 364 11.46 -1.54 17.89
CA TRP A 364 10.05 -1.16 17.78
C TRP A 364 9.67 -0.83 16.33
N THR A 365 10.59 -0.24 15.55
CA THR A 365 10.41 0.09 14.12
C THR A 365 10.38 -1.10 13.16
N THR A 366 10.63 -2.32 13.63
CA THR A 366 10.69 -3.53 12.76
C THR A 366 9.56 -4.53 13.00
N THR A 367 8.64 -4.22 13.92
CA THR A 367 7.61 -5.16 14.39
C THR A 367 6.31 -5.15 13.59
N GLY A 368 6.06 -4.11 12.81
CA GLY A 368 4.76 -3.83 12.19
C GLY A 368 3.70 -3.31 13.16
N LYS A 369 4.01 -3.12 14.45
CA LYS A 369 3.06 -2.65 15.48
C LYS A 369 2.81 -1.14 15.43
N TRP A 370 3.78 -0.36 14.93
CA TRP A 370 3.67 1.07 14.73
C TRP A 370 3.61 1.40 13.25
N ALA A 371 3.09 2.58 12.92
CA ALA A 371 2.96 3.05 11.56
C ALA A 371 3.31 4.53 11.41
N VAL A 372 3.65 4.91 10.19
CA VAL A 372 3.81 6.31 9.77
C VAL A 372 2.96 6.56 8.53
N ILE A 373 2.31 7.71 8.53
CA ILE A 373 1.62 8.28 7.38
C ILE A 373 2.29 9.62 7.06
N SER A 374 3.09 9.62 6.00
CA SER A 374 3.93 10.76 5.64
C SER A 374 3.49 11.33 4.30
N PHE A 375 3.29 12.65 4.26
CA PHE A 375 2.82 13.36 3.07
C PHE A 375 3.87 14.35 2.56
N SER A 376 3.97 14.46 1.24
CA SER A 376 4.68 15.53 0.54
C SER A 376 3.86 15.94 -0.68
N ASP A 377 3.62 17.24 -0.87
CA ASP A 377 2.95 17.80 -2.06
C ASP A 377 3.87 17.89 -3.29
N GLY A 378 5.12 17.44 -3.16
CA GLY A 378 6.12 17.47 -4.24
C GLY A 378 6.61 18.87 -4.59
N ARG A 379 6.35 19.85 -3.70
CA ARG A 379 6.77 21.26 -3.82
C ARG A 379 7.47 21.65 -2.51
N SER A 380 8.55 22.42 -2.59
CA SER A 380 9.33 22.84 -1.40
C SER A 380 8.47 23.62 -0.43
#